data_AF-A0A0L7KPB7-F1
#
_entry.id   AF-A0A0L7KPB7-F1
#
_cell.length_a   1.000
_cell.length_b   1.000
_cell.length_c   1.000
_cell.angle_alpha   90.00
_cell.angle_beta   90.00
_cell.angle_gamma   90.00
#
_symmetry.space_group_name_H-M   'P 1'
#
loop_
_entity.id
_entity.type
_entity.pdbx_description
1 polymer ?
#
loop_
_entity_poly.entity_id
_entity_poly.type
_entity_poly.pdbx_seq_one_letter_code
_entity_poly.pdbx_strand_id
1 'polypeptide(L)'
;MADVLPCTKDKNPSFDSRPRLPKLELFTFDGNIENFTTFYETFCSLVHNHTAFHFNILQNFLPVFCKNERIFREKLTALADGDPVSLFPIVALAALDNVTDGQRIDDEKVREEVDTFMFEGHDTTSSGISFCLYNISNHEDVQRKLEIMQMKYLDLVIKESLRLHPAVPFIERKITHDAGQKFAMLEMKVMISGVVRCLKLMPAAREPVLLSDLILRSKDGIYVKLKTRNRTTDSRPLNN
;
A
#
# COMPACT_ATOMS: atom_id res chain seq x y z
N MET A 1 4.52 53.19 5.40
CA MET A 1 4.84 53.26 6.84
C MET A 1 3.65 52.66 7.58
N ALA A 2 3.91 51.61 8.38
CA ALA A 2 3.02 50.94 9.34
C ALA A 2 1.79 50.20 8.72
N ASP A 3 1.43 48.96 9.06
CA ASP A 3 1.61 48.21 10.31
C ASP A 3 1.87 46.69 10.08
N VAL A 4 2.86 46.17 10.80
CA VAL A 4 3.11 44.74 10.99
C VAL A 4 2.35 44.31 12.25
N LEU A 5 1.39 43.40 12.12
CA LEU A 5 0.69 42.82 13.27
C LEU A 5 1.61 41.87 14.06
N PRO A 6 1.55 41.85 15.41
CA PRO A 6 2.43 41.03 16.24
C PRO A 6 2.02 39.55 16.26
N CYS A 7 3.00 38.67 16.09
CA CYS A 7 2.87 37.22 16.25
C CYS A 7 2.73 36.88 17.74
N THR A 8 1.53 36.55 18.19
CA THR A 8 1.27 36.03 19.54
C THR A 8 1.74 34.58 19.63
N LYS A 9 2.64 34.31 20.57
CA LYS A 9 3.08 32.96 20.96
C LYS A 9 1.94 32.26 21.69
N ASP A 10 1.12 31.50 20.97
CA ASP A 10 0.15 30.60 21.59
C ASP A 10 0.72 29.19 21.76
N LYS A 11 0.41 28.67 22.95
CA LYS A 11 0.96 27.49 23.60
C LYS A 11 0.61 26.22 22.82
N ASN A 12 1.61 25.34 22.61
CA ASN A 12 1.40 23.99 22.11
C ASN A 12 0.33 23.25 22.94
N PRO A 13 -0.80 22.81 22.34
CA PRO A 13 -1.71 21.91 23.03
C PRO A 13 -1.06 20.53 23.15
N SER A 14 -0.99 20.03 24.38
CA SER A 14 -0.55 18.69 24.75
C SER A 14 -1.25 17.62 23.90
N PHE A 15 -0.48 16.64 23.43
CA PHE A 15 -0.85 15.55 22.50
C PHE A 15 -1.91 14.56 23.02
N ASP A 16 -2.52 14.80 24.19
CA ASP A 16 -3.24 13.81 25.03
C ASP A 16 -4.77 13.96 25.04
N SER A 17 -5.35 14.76 24.13
CA SER A 17 -6.81 15.00 24.08
C SER A 17 -7.52 14.32 22.89
N ARG A 18 -6.86 13.39 22.19
CA ARG A 18 -7.53 12.61 21.13
C ARG A 18 -8.46 11.55 21.74
N PRO A 19 -9.69 11.40 21.22
CA PRO A 19 -10.62 10.39 21.72
C PRO A 19 -10.01 9.00 21.59
N ARG A 20 -9.98 8.24 22.71
CA ARG A 20 -9.53 6.85 22.71
C ARG A 20 -10.49 6.04 21.84
N LEU A 21 -9.95 5.43 20.79
CA LEU A 21 -10.69 4.52 19.93
C LEU A 21 -11.30 3.39 20.80
N PRO A 22 -12.56 2.99 20.54
CA PRO A 22 -13.17 1.88 21.25
C PRO A 22 -12.33 0.62 21.03
N LYS A 23 -12.18 -0.19 22.10
CA LYS A 23 -11.52 -1.50 22.03
C LYS A 23 -12.27 -2.37 21.01
N LEU A 24 -11.71 -2.53 19.82
CA LEU A 24 -12.14 -3.58 18.90
C LEU A 24 -11.69 -4.91 19.53
N GLU A 25 -12.64 -5.76 19.91
CA GLU A 25 -12.34 -7.14 20.27
C GLU A 25 -11.62 -7.82 19.09
N LEU A 26 -10.45 -8.39 19.39
CA LEU A 26 -9.61 -9.12 18.44
C LEU A 26 -10.37 -10.35 17.95
N PHE A 27 -10.84 -10.34 16.71
CA PHE A 27 -11.07 -11.59 15.99
C PHE A 27 -9.71 -12.17 15.59
N THR A 28 -9.27 -13.21 16.29
CA THR A 28 -8.12 -14.02 15.91
C THR A 28 -8.42 -14.75 14.61
N PHE A 29 -7.54 -14.61 13.62
CA PHE A 29 -7.69 -15.17 12.29
C PHE A 29 -6.70 -16.31 12.08
N ASP A 30 -7.20 -17.53 11.92
CA ASP A 30 -6.40 -18.77 11.85
C ASP A 30 -5.76 -19.03 10.46
N GLY A 31 -5.80 -18.03 9.56
CA GLY A 31 -5.04 -17.95 8.32
C GLY A 31 -5.12 -19.15 7.37
N ASN A 32 -6.26 -19.82 7.28
CA ASN A 32 -6.49 -20.76 6.18
C ASN A 32 -6.72 -20.01 4.85
N ILE A 33 -6.24 -20.55 3.72
CA ILE A 33 -6.34 -19.96 2.36
C ILE A 33 -7.79 -19.80 1.89
N GLU A 34 -8.73 -20.54 2.50
CA GLU A 34 -10.18 -20.40 2.28
C GLU A 34 -10.75 -19.05 2.74
N ASN A 35 -9.97 -18.24 3.45
CA ASN A 35 -10.39 -16.92 3.93
C ASN A 35 -10.11 -15.76 2.95
N PHE A 36 -9.80 -16.02 1.68
CA PHE A 36 -9.82 -14.92 0.70
C PHE A 36 -11.23 -14.34 0.56
N THR A 37 -12.26 -15.18 0.66
CA THR A 37 -13.66 -14.76 0.73
C THR A 37 -13.92 -13.96 2.00
N THR A 38 -13.41 -14.37 3.16
CA THR A 38 -13.52 -13.60 4.41
C THR A 38 -12.75 -12.28 4.36
N PHE A 39 -11.58 -12.24 3.71
CA PHE A 39 -10.84 -11.01 3.41
C PHE A 39 -11.64 -10.12 2.48
N TYR A 40 -12.20 -10.67 1.39
CA TYR A 40 -13.06 -9.98 0.45
C TYR A 40 -14.34 -9.46 1.12
N GLU A 41 -15.00 -10.24 1.97
CA GLU A 41 -16.21 -9.87 2.71
C GLU A 41 -15.93 -8.85 3.82
N THR A 42 -14.82 -9.01 4.56
CA THR A 42 -14.39 -8.03 5.58
C THR A 42 -13.93 -6.73 4.93
N PHE A 43 -13.18 -6.84 3.83
CA PHE A 43 -12.78 -5.73 3.00
C PHE A 43 -14.02 -5.02 2.48
N CYS A 44 -14.92 -5.71 1.78
CA CYS A 44 -16.22 -5.22 1.34
C CYS A 44 -17.01 -4.59 2.48
N SER A 45 -17.12 -5.20 3.67
CA SER A 45 -17.87 -4.65 4.81
C SER A 45 -17.26 -3.35 5.38
N LEU A 46 -15.93 -3.27 5.49
CA LEU A 46 -15.21 -2.05 5.86
C LEU A 46 -15.35 -0.94 4.82
N VAL A 47 -15.61 -1.35 3.58
CA VAL A 47 -15.67 -0.53 2.37
C VAL A 47 -17.13 -0.01 2.25
N HIS A 48 -18.15 -0.86 2.41
CA HIS A 48 -19.59 -0.55 2.24
C HIS A 48 -20.17 0.52 3.19
N ASN A 49 -19.47 0.92 4.26
CA ASN A 49 -19.99 1.90 5.23
C ASN A 49 -19.86 3.39 4.82
N HIS A 50 -19.54 3.70 3.56
CA HIS A 50 -19.54 5.08 3.05
C HIS A 50 -20.26 5.21 1.70
N THR A 51 -21.40 5.90 1.71
CA THR A 51 -22.21 6.26 0.55
C THR A 51 -21.46 7.23 -0.39
N ALA A 52 -21.04 6.75 -1.57
CA ALA A 52 -20.80 7.56 -2.77
C ALA A 52 -20.69 6.66 -4.01
N PHE A 53 -21.28 7.09 -5.13
CA PHE A 53 -21.26 6.46 -6.47
C PHE A 53 -19.88 5.90 -6.92
N HIS A 54 -18.78 6.47 -6.44
CA HIS A 54 -17.38 6.07 -6.75
C HIS A 54 -16.99 4.70 -6.17
N PHE A 55 -17.82 4.13 -5.31
CA PHE A 55 -17.49 2.93 -4.57
C PHE A 55 -17.76 1.63 -5.33
N ASN A 56 -18.81 1.63 -6.16
CA ASN A 56 -19.11 0.50 -7.05
C ASN A 56 -18.02 0.32 -8.12
N ILE A 57 -17.37 1.41 -8.53
CA ILE A 57 -16.23 1.39 -9.45
C ILE A 57 -15.11 0.53 -8.85
N LEU A 58 -14.66 0.84 -7.63
CA LEU A 58 -13.57 0.11 -6.98
C LEU A 58 -13.89 -1.37 -6.72
N GLN A 59 -15.16 -1.72 -6.52
CA GLN A 59 -15.58 -3.11 -6.38
C GLN A 59 -15.37 -3.92 -7.66
N ASN A 60 -15.57 -3.31 -8.83
CA ASN A 60 -15.35 -3.99 -10.12
C ASN A 60 -13.85 -4.26 -10.38
N PHE A 61 -12.96 -3.41 -9.86
CA PHE A 61 -11.50 -3.58 -10.01
C PHE A 61 -10.86 -4.47 -8.95
N LEU A 62 -11.52 -4.66 -7.80
CA LEU A 62 -10.97 -5.51 -6.75
C LEU A 62 -10.65 -6.94 -7.24
N PRO A 63 -11.52 -7.65 -7.98
CA PRO A 63 -11.18 -8.96 -8.55
C PRO A 63 -9.94 -8.92 -9.46
N VAL A 64 -9.78 -7.86 -10.25
CA VAL A 64 -8.62 -7.67 -11.13
C VAL A 64 -7.34 -7.52 -10.30
N PHE A 65 -7.35 -6.64 -9.29
CA PHE A 65 -6.22 -6.48 -8.38
C PHE A 65 -5.85 -7.76 -7.66
N CYS A 66 -6.84 -8.50 -7.19
CA CYS A 66 -6.64 -9.77 -6.50
C CYS A 66 -6.01 -10.83 -7.41
N LYS A 67 -6.47 -10.91 -8.66
CA LYS A 67 -5.90 -11.80 -9.68
C LYS A 67 -4.44 -11.44 -9.97
N ASN A 68 -4.16 -10.17 -10.20
CA ASN A 68 -2.82 -9.70 -10.57
C ASN A 68 -1.86 -9.72 -9.39
N GLU A 69 -2.35 -9.46 -8.17
CA GLU A 69 -1.59 -9.67 -6.93
C GLU A 69 -1.13 -11.11 -6.82
N ARG A 70 -1.98 -12.09 -7.12
CA ARG A 70 -1.60 -13.50 -7.08
C ARG A 70 -0.45 -13.79 -8.04
N ILE A 71 -0.52 -13.30 -9.28
CA ILE A 71 0.53 -13.48 -10.29
C ILE A 71 1.83 -12.79 -9.83
N PHE A 72 1.71 -11.55 -9.34
CA PHE A 72 2.82 -10.78 -8.80
C PHE A 72 3.50 -11.51 -7.62
N ARG A 73 2.71 -12.04 -6.68
CA ARG A 73 3.20 -12.81 -5.54
C ARG A 73 3.89 -14.08 -5.99
N GLU A 74 3.34 -14.81 -6.95
CA GLU A 74 3.96 -16.02 -7.50
C GLU A 74 5.33 -15.70 -8.14
N LYS A 75 5.42 -14.61 -8.91
CA LYS A 75 6.70 -14.09 -9.45
C LYS A 75 7.70 -13.76 -8.34
N LEU A 76 7.29 -13.03 -7.31
CA LEU A 76 8.17 -12.69 -6.18
C LEU A 76 8.58 -13.91 -5.36
N THR A 77 7.70 -14.90 -5.21
CA THR A 77 8.00 -16.14 -4.48
C THR A 77 9.05 -16.97 -5.23
N ALA A 78 9.00 -16.99 -6.57
CA ALA A 78 10.02 -17.64 -7.39
C ALA A 78 11.40 -16.98 -7.26
N LEU A 79 11.45 -15.70 -6.86
CA LEU A 79 12.68 -14.93 -6.63
C LEU A 79 13.07 -14.87 -5.13
N ALA A 80 12.41 -15.64 -4.27
CA ALA A 80 12.61 -15.61 -2.82
C ALA A 80 13.70 -16.61 -2.35
N ASP A 81 14.83 -16.64 -3.06
CA ASP A 81 16.01 -17.45 -2.76
C ASP A 81 16.95 -16.81 -1.72
N GLY A 82 16.73 -15.53 -1.40
CA GLY A 82 17.51 -14.73 -0.46
C GLY A 82 18.47 -13.74 -1.13
N ASP A 83 18.57 -13.75 -2.46
CA ASP A 83 19.34 -12.76 -3.20
C ASP A 83 18.58 -11.43 -3.33
N PRO A 84 19.29 -10.29 -3.51
CA PRO A 84 18.64 -9.00 -3.68
C PRO A 84 17.87 -8.90 -5.00
N VAL A 85 16.60 -8.53 -4.91
CA VAL A 85 15.70 -8.34 -6.06
C VAL A 85 15.28 -6.88 -6.17
N SER A 86 15.38 -6.29 -7.36
CA SER A 86 14.87 -4.94 -7.64
C SER A 86 13.34 -4.99 -7.77
N LEU A 87 12.63 -4.29 -6.89
CA LEU A 87 11.16 -4.34 -6.82
C LEU A 87 10.49 -3.56 -7.95
N PHE A 88 11.00 -2.38 -8.30
CA PHE A 88 10.30 -1.43 -9.16
C PHE A 88 9.87 -2.04 -10.51
N PRO A 89 10.72 -2.76 -11.27
CA PRO A 89 10.30 -3.35 -12.54
C PRO A 89 9.18 -4.38 -12.39
N ILE A 90 9.20 -5.17 -11.31
CA ILE A 90 8.23 -6.24 -11.07
C ILE A 90 6.88 -5.63 -10.66
N VAL A 91 6.92 -4.62 -9.79
CA VAL A 91 5.74 -3.87 -9.36
C VAL A 91 5.13 -3.10 -10.53
N ALA A 92 5.96 -2.44 -11.36
CA ALA A 92 5.51 -1.71 -12.54
C ALA A 92 4.78 -2.60 -13.54
N LEU A 93 5.27 -3.83 -13.77
CA LEU A 93 4.57 -4.80 -14.59
C LEU A 93 3.22 -5.20 -13.98
N ALA A 94 3.16 -5.41 -12.65
CA ALA A 94 1.91 -5.77 -12.00
C ALA A 94 0.89 -4.61 -11.99
N ALA A 95 1.35 -3.36 -11.84
CA ALA A 95 0.51 -2.18 -11.96
C ALA A 95 0.00 -2.02 -13.40
N LEU A 96 0.84 -2.30 -14.41
CA LEU A 96 0.42 -2.31 -15.81
C LEU A 96 -0.58 -3.44 -16.11
N ASP A 97 -0.39 -4.63 -15.54
CA ASP A 97 -1.36 -5.73 -15.63
C ASP A 97 -2.71 -5.30 -15.04
N ASN A 98 -2.73 -4.52 -13.95
CA ASN A 98 -3.95 -3.94 -13.39
C ASN A 98 -4.65 -3.01 -14.38
N VAL A 99 -3.90 -2.13 -15.06
CA VAL A 99 -4.44 -1.24 -16.09
C VAL A 99 -5.04 -2.02 -17.26
N THR A 100 -4.28 -2.97 -17.80
CA THR A 100 -4.66 -3.71 -19.02
C THR A 100 -5.82 -4.67 -18.81
N ASP A 101 -5.93 -5.32 -17.65
CA ASP A 101 -7.08 -6.17 -17.33
C ASP A 101 -8.30 -5.35 -16.89
N GLY A 102 -8.09 -4.16 -16.33
CA GLY A 102 -9.15 -3.19 -16.04
C GLY A 102 -9.97 -2.78 -17.26
N GLN A 103 -9.31 -2.71 -18.42
CA GLN A 103 -9.94 -2.45 -19.72
C GLN A 103 -10.95 -3.51 -20.17
N ARG A 104 -11.01 -4.67 -19.51
CA ARG A 104 -11.94 -5.77 -19.84
C ARG A 104 -13.26 -5.71 -19.06
N ILE A 105 -13.49 -4.67 -18.26
CA ILE A 105 -14.73 -4.47 -17.53
C ILE A 105 -15.83 -4.00 -18.48
N ASP A 106 -16.98 -4.68 -18.51
CA ASP A 106 -18.04 -4.42 -19.52
C ASP A 106 -18.66 -3.01 -19.41
N ASP A 107 -18.55 -2.35 -18.26
CA ASP A 107 -19.05 -0.99 -18.05
C ASP A 107 -18.08 0.06 -18.64
N GLU A 108 -18.46 0.62 -19.79
CA GLU A 108 -17.69 1.63 -20.53
C GLU A 108 -17.40 2.90 -19.73
N LYS A 109 -18.37 3.39 -18.94
CA LYS A 109 -18.18 4.59 -18.13
C LYS A 109 -17.17 4.34 -17.01
N VAL A 110 -17.23 3.15 -16.42
CA VAL A 110 -16.26 2.69 -15.41
C VAL A 110 -14.87 2.55 -16.02
N ARG A 111 -14.76 2.07 -17.26
CA ARG A 111 -13.48 1.96 -17.98
C ARG A 111 -12.87 3.32 -18.30
N GLU A 112 -13.62 4.23 -18.92
CA GLU A 112 -13.10 5.55 -19.32
C GLU A 112 -12.59 6.37 -18.12
N GLU A 113 -13.35 6.37 -17.03
CA GLU A 113 -12.99 7.10 -15.82
C GLU A 113 -11.73 6.50 -15.17
N VAL A 114 -11.64 5.17 -15.10
CA VAL A 114 -10.51 4.51 -14.42
C VAL A 114 -9.27 4.40 -15.30
N ASP A 115 -9.39 4.33 -16.62
CA ASP A 115 -8.25 4.31 -17.55
C ASP A 115 -7.38 5.57 -17.41
N THR A 116 -8.03 6.72 -17.27
CA THR A 116 -7.33 8.00 -17.05
C THR A 116 -6.50 7.94 -15.75
N PHE A 117 -7.07 7.42 -14.65
CA PHE A 117 -6.36 7.31 -13.38
C PHE A 117 -5.30 6.20 -13.35
N MET A 118 -5.59 5.07 -13.96
CA MET A 118 -4.72 3.89 -13.98
C MET A 118 -3.48 4.12 -14.83
N PHE A 119 -3.64 4.69 -16.03
CA PHE A 119 -2.52 4.89 -16.95
C PHE A 119 -1.60 6.00 -16.48
N GLU A 120 -2.13 7.12 -15.97
CA GLU A 120 -1.32 8.18 -15.38
C GLU A 120 -0.75 7.79 -14.00
N GLY A 121 -1.46 6.94 -13.26
CA GLY A 121 -1.11 6.55 -11.89
C GLY A 121 -0.13 5.39 -11.75
N HIS A 122 0.00 4.49 -12.75
CA HIS A 122 0.74 3.22 -12.60
C HIS A 122 2.19 3.41 -12.11
N ASP A 123 2.90 4.40 -12.66
CA ASP A 123 4.29 4.70 -12.33
C ASP A 123 4.42 5.22 -10.89
N THR A 124 3.48 6.07 -10.45
CA THR A 124 3.43 6.60 -9.09
C THR A 124 3.07 5.51 -8.06
N THR A 125 2.09 4.65 -8.37
CA THR A 125 1.73 3.53 -7.51
C THR A 125 2.87 2.53 -7.42
N SER A 126 3.59 2.28 -8.52
CA SER A 126 4.73 1.37 -8.54
C SER A 126 5.88 1.86 -7.68
N SER A 127 6.18 3.15 -7.74
CA SER A 127 7.13 3.79 -6.83
C SER A 127 6.66 3.67 -5.37
N GLY A 128 5.41 4.02 -5.08
CA GLY A 128 4.83 3.95 -3.75
C GLY A 128 4.88 2.55 -3.13
N ILE A 129 4.50 1.50 -3.88
CA ILE A 129 4.55 0.11 -3.42
C ILE A 129 6.00 -0.30 -3.18
N SER A 130 6.91 0.01 -4.11
CA SER A 130 8.31 -0.38 -4.01
C SER A 130 8.99 0.23 -2.78
N PHE A 131 8.80 1.52 -2.53
CA PHE A 131 9.34 2.19 -1.35
C PHE A 131 8.64 1.75 -0.06
N CYS A 132 7.34 1.42 -0.11
CA CYS A 132 6.64 0.88 1.05
C CYS A 132 7.18 -0.51 1.44
N LEU A 133 7.40 -1.40 0.47
CA LEU A 133 7.99 -2.72 0.71
C LEU A 133 9.44 -2.60 1.20
N TYR A 134 10.22 -1.67 0.63
CA TYR A 134 11.54 -1.32 1.14
C TYR A 134 11.50 -0.86 2.61
N ASN A 135 10.60 0.06 2.95
CA ASN A 135 10.43 0.53 4.33
C ASN A 135 10.05 -0.63 5.27
N ILE A 136 9.11 -1.47 4.87
CA ILE A 136 8.70 -2.65 5.64
C ILE A 136 9.86 -3.64 5.82
N SER A 137 10.70 -3.83 4.80
CA SER A 137 11.86 -4.72 4.86
C SER A 137 12.87 -4.29 5.92
N ASN A 138 13.00 -2.98 6.17
CA ASN A 138 13.92 -2.41 7.15
C ASN A 138 13.32 -2.27 8.55
N HIS A 139 12.02 -2.57 8.73
CA HIS A 139 11.31 -2.45 10.02
C HIS A 139 10.61 -3.78 10.36
N GLU A 140 11.35 -4.71 10.95
CA GLU A 140 10.83 -6.05 11.28
C GLU A 140 9.62 -6.00 12.23
N ASP A 141 9.59 -5.05 13.17
CA ASP A 141 8.46 -4.89 14.10
C ASP A 141 7.18 -4.45 13.38
N VAL A 142 7.30 -3.56 12.39
CA VAL A 142 6.19 -3.13 11.52
C VAL A 142 5.72 -4.31 10.67
N GLN A 143 6.66 -5.05 10.07
CA GLN A 143 6.33 -6.23 9.27
C GLN A 143 5.54 -7.24 10.11
N ARG A 144 6.00 -7.56 11.33
CA ARG A 144 5.32 -8.48 12.26
C ARG A 144 3.93 -7.98 12.67
N LYS A 145 3.80 -6.69 12.96
CA LYS A 145 2.51 -6.06 13.27
C LYS A 145 1.53 -6.17 12.10
N LEU A 146 1.98 -6.04 10.86
CA LEU A 146 1.14 -6.21 9.66
C LEU A 146 0.65 -7.65 9.46
N GLU A 147 1.32 -8.64 10.06
CA GLU A 147 0.88 -10.05 10.02
C GLU A 147 -0.37 -10.26 10.87
N ILE A 148 -0.42 -9.58 12.01
CA ILE A 148 -1.45 -9.75 13.03
C ILE A 148 -2.58 -8.72 12.85
N MET A 149 -2.23 -7.50 12.45
CA MET A 149 -3.15 -6.37 12.44
C MET A 149 -3.82 -6.14 11.08
N GLN A 150 -5.08 -5.73 11.15
CA GLN A 150 -5.98 -5.53 10.01
C GLN A 150 -5.57 -4.37 9.08
N MET A 151 -6.31 -4.21 7.98
CA MET A 151 -6.13 -3.19 6.91
C MET A 151 -5.95 -1.75 7.39
N LYS A 152 -6.44 -1.39 8.59
CA LYS A 152 -6.26 -0.06 9.18
C LYS A 152 -4.80 0.25 9.49
N TYR A 153 -4.01 -0.73 9.95
CA TYR A 153 -2.59 -0.50 10.21
C TYR A 153 -1.81 -0.38 8.91
N LEU A 154 -2.13 -1.21 7.92
CA LEU A 154 -1.53 -1.11 6.59
C LEU A 154 -1.75 0.26 5.94
N ASP A 155 -2.93 0.86 6.12
CA ASP A 155 -3.21 2.24 5.68
C ASP A 155 -2.24 3.25 6.28
N LEU A 156 -1.93 3.13 7.58
CA LEU A 156 -0.96 4.00 8.26
C LEU A 156 0.47 3.77 7.75
N VAL A 157 0.86 2.51 7.52
CA VAL A 157 2.19 2.18 6.99
C VAL A 157 2.38 2.71 5.58
N ILE A 158 1.35 2.61 4.74
CA ILE A 158 1.36 3.17 3.38
C ILE A 158 1.50 4.69 3.44
N LYS A 159 0.68 5.36 4.26
CA LYS A 159 0.73 6.82 4.42
C LYS A 159 2.09 7.30 4.94
N GLU A 160 2.66 6.59 5.91
CA GLU A 160 3.98 6.91 6.42
C GLU A 160 5.08 6.66 5.39
N SER A 161 4.95 5.61 4.59
CA SER A 161 5.89 5.35 3.49
C SER A 161 5.83 6.44 2.42
N LEU A 162 4.63 6.92 2.07
CA LEU A 162 4.43 8.06 1.17
C LEU A 162 4.88 9.39 1.79
N ARG A 163 4.92 9.52 3.13
CA ARG A 163 5.50 10.68 3.82
C ARG A 163 7.02 10.70 3.72
N LEU A 164 7.66 9.53 3.86
CA LEU A 164 9.12 9.37 3.76
C LEU A 164 9.61 9.41 2.31
N HIS A 165 8.87 8.76 1.42
CA HIS A 165 9.16 8.58 0.00
C HIS A 165 7.94 9.00 -0.81
N PRO A 166 7.69 10.32 -0.97
CA PRO A 166 6.55 10.80 -1.75
C PRO A 166 6.71 10.41 -3.20
N ALA A 167 5.80 9.57 -3.73
CA ALA A 167 5.86 9.09 -5.11
C ALA A 167 5.89 10.23 -6.15
N VAL A 168 5.28 11.37 -5.82
CA VAL A 168 5.33 12.61 -6.61
C VAL A 168 5.93 13.71 -5.72
N PRO A 169 7.24 14.01 -5.85
CA PRO A 169 7.93 14.98 -4.99
C PRO A 169 7.51 16.43 -5.20
N PHE A 170 7.01 16.76 -6.39
CA PHE A 170 6.55 18.10 -6.75
C PHE A 170 5.02 18.17 -6.72
N ILE A 171 4.46 18.93 -5.77
CA ILE A 171 3.00 19.06 -5.59
C ILE A 171 2.52 20.35 -6.25
N GLU A 172 1.76 20.25 -7.34
CA GLU A 172 0.88 21.34 -7.77
C GLU A 172 -0.41 21.32 -6.94
N ARG A 173 -0.82 22.48 -6.40
CA ARG A 173 -2.01 22.56 -5.56
C ARG A 173 -3.27 22.47 -6.41
N LYS A 174 -3.98 21.33 -6.33
CA LYS A 174 -5.42 21.26 -6.59
C LYS A 174 -6.08 20.26 -5.63
N ILE A 175 -7.15 20.70 -4.97
CA ILE A 175 -7.98 19.86 -4.08
C ILE A 175 -9.11 19.28 -4.92
N THR A 176 -9.34 17.97 -4.84
CA THR A 176 -10.68 17.36 -4.68
C THR A 176 -10.55 15.90 -4.29
N HIS A 177 -11.50 15.38 -3.51
CA HIS A 177 -11.61 13.96 -3.17
C HIS A 177 -11.66 13.13 -4.45
N ASP A 178 -10.55 12.50 -4.79
CA ASP A 178 -10.38 11.89 -6.11
C ASP A 178 -10.52 10.37 -6.04
N ALA A 179 -11.22 9.81 -7.03
CA ALA A 179 -11.30 8.37 -7.23
C ALA A 179 -9.90 7.77 -7.41
N GLY A 180 -8.98 8.49 -8.08
CA GLY A 180 -7.59 8.06 -8.28
C GLY A 180 -6.82 7.77 -6.99
N GLN A 181 -6.94 8.60 -5.95
CA GLN A 181 -6.26 8.35 -4.67
C GLN A 181 -6.82 7.12 -3.94
N LYS A 182 -8.14 6.92 -3.97
CA LYS A 182 -8.77 5.73 -3.37
C LYS A 182 -8.39 4.46 -4.13
N PHE A 183 -8.30 4.57 -5.45
CA PHE A 183 -7.84 3.51 -6.32
C PHE A 183 -6.38 3.12 -6.03
N ALA A 184 -5.46 4.09 -6.03
CA ALA A 184 -4.06 3.85 -5.70
C ALA A 184 -3.90 3.24 -4.30
N MET A 185 -4.63 3.74 -3.30
CA MET A 185 -4.62 3.18 -1.95
C MET A 185 -5.13 1.73 -1.92
N LEU A 186 -6.14 1.40 -2.72
CA LEU A 186 -6.65 0.04 -2.83
C LEU A 186 -5.61 -0.89 -3.46
N GLU A 187 -5.06 -0.50 -4.61
CA GLU A 187 -4.00 -1.23 -5.29
C GLU A 187 -2.82 -1.50 -4.36
N MET A 188 -2.28 -0.46 -3.71
CA MET A 188 -1.19 -0.58 -2.75
C MET A 188 -1.52 -1.57 -1.63
N LYS A 189 -2.73 -1.48 -1.06
CA LYS A 189 -3.16 -2.36 0.03
C LYS A 189 -3.22 -3.83 -0.41
N VAL A 190 -3.81 -4.13 -1.56
CA VAL A 190 -3.90 -5.51 -2.06
C VAL A 190 -2.50 -6.07 -2.30
N MET A 191 -1.67 -5.34 -3.04
CA MET A 191 -0.32 -5.78 -3.43
C MET A 191 0.60 -5.98 -2.22
N ILE A 192 0.67 -4.99 -1.32
CA ILE A 192 1.56 -5.07 -0.14
C ILE A 192 1.08 -6.15 0.82
N SER A 193 -0.24 -6.27 1.02
CA SER A 193 -0.78 -7.23 1.97
C SER A 193 -0.55 -8.67 1.52
N GLY A 194 -0.64 -8.94 0.21
CA GLY A 194 -0.28 -10.22 -0.38
C GLY A 194 1.17 -10.62 -0.14
N VAL A 195 2.09 -9.68 -0.37
CA VAL A 195 3.53 -9.89 -0.16
C VAL A 195 3.86 -10.14 1.31
N VAL A 196 3.42 -9.27 2.23
CA VAL A 196 3.78 -9.37 3.65
C VAL A 196 3.21 -10.62 4.32
N ARG A 197 2.09 -11.17 3.81
CA ARG A 197 1.50 -12.41 4.35
C ARG A 197 2.24 -13.67 3.92
N CYS A 198 2.87 -13.67 2.75
CA CYS A 198 3.46 -14.87 2.16
C CYS A 198 4.99 -14.87 2.17
N LEU A 199 5.61 -13.69 2.19
CA LEU A 199 7.05 -13.50 2.11
C LEU A 199 7.57 -12.81 3.36
N LYS A 200 8.78 -13.21 3.76
CA LYS A 200 9.59 -12.49 4.74
C LYS A 200 10.51 -11.54 3.98
N LEU A 201 10.29 -10.24 4.17
CA LEU A 201 11.18 -9.23 3.62
C LEU A 201 12.35 -9.06 4.60
N MET A 202 13.56 -9.25 4.11
CA MET A 202 14.78 -9.03 4.87
C MET A 202 15.30 -7.62 4.62
N PRO A 203 16.00 -7.02 5.61
CA PRO A 203 16.56 -5.67 5.48
C PRO A 203 17.36 -5.52 4.20
N ALA A 204 17.11 -4.41 3.51
CA ALA A 204 17.83 -4.07 2.30
C ALA A 204 19.32 -3.87 2.62
N ALA A 205 20.20 -4.45 1.80
CA ALA A 205 21.64 -4.33 2.01
C ALA A 205 22.18 -2.93 1.70
N ARG A 206 21.45 -2.14 0.90
CA ARG A 206 21.83 -0.81 0.45
C ARG A 206 20.63 0.12 0.44
N GLU A 207 20.84 1.34 0.92
CA GLU A 207 19.85 2.42 0.84
C GLU A 207 19.73 2.94 -0.62
N PRO A 208 18.49 3.10 -1.15
CA PRO A 208 18.25 3.63 -2.48
C PRO A 208 18.75 5.07 -2.62
N VAL A 209 19.42 5.36 -3.73
CA VAL A 209 19.79 6.74 -4.07
C VAL A 209 18.60 7.39 -4.77
N LEU A 210 17.94 8.32 -4.06
CA LEU A 210 16.72 8.96 -4.55
C LEU A 210 17.00 9.89 -5.73
N LEU A 211 16.19 9.75 -6.78
CA LEU A 211 16.08 10.68 -7.90
C LEU A 211 14.68 11.28 -7.89
N SER A 212 14.62 12.60 -7.81
CA SER A 212 13.39 13.37 -7.75
C SER A 212 13.12 14.00 -9.12
N ASP A 213 12.60 13.20 -10.05
CA ASP A 213 12.10 13.66 -11.35
C ASP A 213 10.59 13.97 -11.24
N LEU A 214 9.81 13.75 -12.32
CA LEU A 214 8.34 13.81 -12.28
C LEU A 214 7.75 12.86 -11.22
N ILE A 215 8.38 11.68 -11.08
CA ILE A 215 8.08 10.71 -10.03
C ILE A 215 9.36 10.39 -9.25
N LEU A 216 9.21 10.02 -7.98
CA LEU A 216 10.32 9.56 -7.15
C LEU A 216 10.77 8.19 -7.66
N ARG A 217 12.05 8.09 -8.00
CA ARG A 217 12.70 6.83 -8.42
C ARG A 217 13.99 6.62 -7.63
N SER A 218 14.55 5.43 -7.73
CA SER A 218 15.92 5.15 -7.29
C SER A 218 16.84 5.12 -8.50
N LYS A 219 17.99 5.78 -8.43
CA LYS A 219 19.03 5.77 -9.47
C LYS A 219 19.49 4.35 -9.81
N ASP A 220 19.68 3.55 -8.78
CA ASP A 220 20.26 2.21 -8.91
C ASP A 220 19.21 1.11 -8.75
N GLY A 221 17.95 1.45 -8.46
CA GLY A 221 16.88 0.49 -8.14
C GLY A 221 16.58 0.36 -6.65
N ILE A 222 15.49 -0.35 -6.32
CA ILE A 222 15.03 -0.56 -4.94
C ILE A 222 15.17 -2.05 -4.65
N TYR A 223 16.25 -2.44 -3.97
CA TYR A 223 16.57 -3.84 -3.72
C TYR A 223 16.10 -4.29 -2.35
N VAL A 224 15.41 -5.43 -2.31
CA VAL A 224 15.08 -6.13 -1.07
C VAL A 224 15.45 -7.60 -1.21
N LYS A 225 15.75 -8.26 -0.10
CA LYS A 225 15.94 -9.71 -0.06
C LYS A 225 14.64 -10.36 0.40
N LEU A 226 14.24 -11.43 -0.29
CA LEU A 226 12.98 -12.11 -0.04
C LEU A 226 13.23 -13.56 0.38
N LYS A 227 12.44 -14.05 1.33
CA LYS A 227 12.38 -15.47 1.67
C LYS A 227 10.94 -15.92 1.77
N THR A 228 10.65 -17.12 1.29
CA THR A 228 9.36 -17.76 1.51
C THR A 228 9.14 -17.95 3.01
N ARG A 229 7.92 -17.65 3.48
CA ARG A 229 7.57 -17.78 4.89
C ARG A 229 7.12 -19.20 5.21
N ASN A 230 7.79 -19.87 6.14
CA ASN A 230 7.36 -21.14 6.70
C ASN A 230 6.59 -20.89 8.01
N ARG A 231 5.27 -21.08 7.93
CA ARG A 231 4.32 -20.69 8.99
C ARG A 231 4.54 -21.39 10.33
N THR A 232 5.22 -22.54 10.35
CA THR A 232 5.53 -23.33 11.55
C THR A 232 6.74 -22.84 12.35
N THR A 233 7.64 -22.06 11.75
CA THR A 233 8.92 -21.66 12.39
C THR A 233 9.01 -20.18 12.74
N ASP A 234 8.24 -19.31 12.07
CA ASP A 234 8.32 -17.85 12.23
C ASP A 234 7.33 -17.27 13.27
N SER A 235 6.42 -18.08 13.82
CA SER A 235 5.51 -17.67 14.91
C SER A 235 6.25 -17.64 16.26
N ARG A 236 7.21 -16.72 16.44
CA ARG A 236 7.70 -16.39 17.79
C ARG A 236 6.66 -15.51 18.48
N PRO A 237 6.18 -15.86 19.68
CA PRO A 237 5.28 -14.99 20.42
C PRO A 237 5.95 -13.62 20.65
N LEU A 238 5.16 -12.55 20.49
CA LEU A 238 5.56 -11.22 20.91
C LEU A 238 5.73 -11.26 22.43
N ASN A 239 6.98 -11.26 22.89
CA ASN A 239 7.25 -10.97 24.29
C ASN A 239 6.95 -9.49 24.51
N ASN A 240 5.90 -9.23 25.30
CA ASN A 240 5.59 -7.91 25.87
C ASN A 240 6.64 -7.51 26.91
#